data_AF-A0A2P5M0Y4-F1
#
_entry.id   AF-A0A2P5M0Y4-F1
#
_cell.length_a   1.000
_cell.length_b   1.000
_cell.length_c   1.000
_cell.angle_alpha   90.00
_cell.angle_beta   90.00
_cell.angle_gamma   90.00
#
_symmetry.space_group_name_H-M   'P 1'
#
loop_
_entity.id
_entity.type
_entity.pdbx_description
1 polymer ?
#
loop_
_entity_poly.entity_id
_entity_poly.type
_entity_poly.pdbx_seq_one_letter_code
_entity_poly.pdbx_strand_id
1 'polypeptide(L)'
;MNTSPRLYAAFLLWLLAELFENLPETGDLDRPKLVLFFDEAHLLFEQAPKALVDKIEQIVRLIRSKGVGVYFVSQSPLDVPEDILGQLGLKIQHALRAFTPKDQATVKSVAGTFRNNPKIDTETAIQELKTGEALVSLLNPDGSPTPVERILIRPPESQLGPIMPEQRADFLQRSPLKGRYDQAIDRESAYEKLKQKAELNADLESYAKPAAKTAERQGQSVTDALIKSAARSIGTAVGRQIVRGVLGSLLGSRR
;
A
#
# COMPACT_ATOMS: atom_id res chain seq x y z
N MET A 1 12.37 0.86 0.44
CA MET A 1 11.29 0.23 -0.36
C MET A 1 11.77 -1.06 -1.05
N ASN A 2 12.93 -1.09 -1.73
CA ASN A 2 13.43 -2.29 -2.43
C ASN A 2 13.83 -3.51 -1.56
N THR A 3 13.99 -3.34 -0.25
CA THR A 3 14.51 -4.40 0.62
C THR A 3 13.45 -5.37 1.17
N SER A 4 12.15 -5.07 1.03
CA SER A 4 11.06 -5.96 1.50
C SER A 4 9.73 -5.70 0.78
N PRO A 5 9.58 -6.12 -0.50
CA PRO A 5 8.36 -5.91 -1.29
C PRO A 5 7.09 -6.44 -0.62
N ARG A 6 7.18 -7.59 0.04
CA ARG A 6 6.05 -8.20 0.77
C ARG A 6 5.56 -7.36 1.95
N LEU A 7 6.47 -6.70 2.66
CA LEU A 7 6.11 -5.79 3.76
C LEU A 7 5.39 -4.56 3.22
N TYR A 8 5.86 -4.03 2.09
CA TYR A 8 5.21 -2.90 1.42
C TYR A 8 3.82 -3.26 0.94
N ALA A 9 3.65 -4.39 0.23
CA ALA A 9 2.35 -4.87 -0.21
C ALA A 9 1.38 -5.13 0.95
N ALA A 10 1.86 -5.74 2.05
CA ALA A 10 1.06 -5.95 3.24
C ALA A 10 0.63 -4.63 3.91
N PHE A 11 1.54 -3.65 3.99
CA PHE A 11 1.23 -2.32 4.52
C PHE A 11 0.21 -1.58 3.66
N LEU A 12 0.39 -1.60 2.33
CA LEU A 12 -0.53 -0.93 1.41
C LEU A 12 -1.91 -1.56 1.43
N LEU A 13 -1.99 -2.89 1.52
CA LEU A 13 -3.27 -3.58 1.71
C LEU A 13 -3.93 -3.16 3.02
N TRP A 14 -3.17 -3.18 4.12
CA TRP A 14 -3.68 -2.74 5.41
C TRP A 14 -4.18 -1.29 5.33
N LEU A 15 -3.43 -0.38 4.72
CA LEU A 15 -3.82 1.01 4.54
C LEU A 15 -5.12 1.14 3.73
N LEU A 16 -5.22 0.43 2.60
CA LEU A 16 -6.42 0.44 1.75
C LEU A 16 -7.65 -0.12 2.47
N ALA A 17 -7.48 -1.21 3.23
CA ALA A 17 -8.54 -1.79 4.05
C ALA A 17 -8.97 -0.83 5.18
N GLU A 18 -8.01 -0.26 5.91
CA GLU A 18 -8.26 0.69 6.99
C GLU A 18 -9.01 1.93 6.48
N LEU A 19 -8.62 2.46 5.32
CA LEU A 19 -9.31 3.57 4.67
C LEU A 19 -10.73 3.18 4.26
N PHE A 20 -10.92 2.00 3.66
CA PHE A 20 -12.23 1.54 3.26
C PHE A 20 -13.19 1.36 4.44
N GLU A 21 -12.70 0.80 5.55
CA GLU A 21 -13.50 0.50 6.74
C GLU A 21 -13.82 1.74 7.57
N ASN A 22 -12.86 2.66 7.74
CA ASN A 22 -13.03 3.81 8.63
C ASN A 22 -13.57 5.07 7.93
N LEU A 23 -13.44 5.20 6.60
CA LEU A 23 -13.97 6.37 5.91
C LEU A 23 -15.49 6.29 5.79
N PRO A 24 -16.21 7.40 6.04
CA PRO A 24 -17.64 7.47 5.79
C PRO A 24 -17.93 7.38 4.30
N GLU A 25 -19.11 6.89 3.94
CA GLU A 25 -19.59 7.00 2.56
C GLU A 25 -19.91 8.45 2.25
N THR A 26 -19.41 8.94 1.12
CA THR A 26 -19.55 10.36 0.73
C THR A 26 -20.37 10.55 -0.54
N GLY A 27 -20.81 9.47 -1.18
CA GLY A 27 -21.49 9.51 -2.47
C GLY A 27 -20.58 9.96 -3.61
N ASP A 28 -21.18 10.40 -4.71
CA ASP A 28 -20.47 10.98 -5.86
C ASP A 28 -20.15 12.46 -5.60
N LEU A 29 -18.96 12.70 -5.06
CA LEU A 29 -18.39 14.04 -4.96
C LEU A 29 -17.80 14.46 -6.32
N ASP A 30 -17.90 15.73 -6.66
CA ASP A 30 -17.25 16.30 -7.86
C ASP A 30 -15.73 16.10 -7.86
N ARG A 31 -15.12 15.99 -6.67
CA ARG A 31 -13.68 15.77 -6.48
C ARG A 31 -13.42 14.79 -5.34
N PRO A 32 -12.40 13.91 -5.48
CA PRO A 32 -11.99 13.05 -4.38
C PRO A 32 -11.43 13.89 -3.22
N LYS A 33 -11.73 13.47 -1.99
CA LYS A 33 -11.16 14.01 -0.75
C LYS A 33 -9.71 13.57 -0.53
N LEU A 34 -9.35 12.40 -1.06
CA LEU A 34 -8.02 11.81 -0.96
C LEU A 34 -7.66 11.15 -2.29
N VAL A 35 -6.41 11.29 -2.70
CA VAL A 35 -5.86 10.59 -3.87
C VAL A 35 -4.62 9.82 -3.44
N LEU A 36 -4.56 8.54 -3.79
CA LEU A 36 -3.42 7.66 -3.55
C LEU A 36 -2.76 7.31 -4.88
N PHE A 37 -1.47 7.65 -4.99
CA PHE A 37 -0.62 7.24 -6.10
C PHE A 37 0.24 6.08 -5.63
N PHE A 38 0.07 4.92 -6.24
CA PHE A 38 0.91 3.74 -6.06
C PHE A 38 1.94 3.73 -7.16
N ASP A 39 3.09 4.35 -6.87
CA ASP A 39 4.27 4.23 -7.72
C ASP A 39 4.88 2.84 -7.61
N GLU A 40 5.44 2.36 -8.71
CA GLU A 40 5.92 0.99 -8.87
C GLU A 40 4.86 -0.06 -8.51
N ALA A 41 3.68 0.06 -9.12
CA ALA A 41 2.53 -0.81 -8.86
C ALA A 41 2.85 -2.32 -9.00
N HIS A 42 3.86 -2.70 -9.78
CA HIS A 42 4.34 -4.08 -9.87
C HIS A 42 4.64 -4.70 -8.49
N LEU A 43 5.14 -3.92 -7.53
CA LEU A 43 5.47 -4.38 -6.17
C LEU A 43 4.24 -4.86 -5.38
N LEU A 44 3.03 -4.43 -5.77
CA LEU A 44 1.79 -4.87 -5.14
C LEU A 44 1.34 -6.25 -5.62
N PHE A 45 1.67 -6.58 -6.86
CA PHE A 45 1.09 -7.74 -7.55
C PHE A 45 2.12 -8.85 -7.80
N GLU A 46 3.41 -8.54 -7.82
CA GLU A 46 4.47 -9.51 -8.00
C GLU A 46 4.45 -10.57 -6.88
N GLN A 47 4.20 -11.83 -7.26
CA GLN A 47 4.05 -12.97 -6.33
C GLN A 47 2.92 -12.79 -5.30
N ALA A 48 1.95 -11.90 -5.54
CA ALA A 48 0.78 -11.75 -4.70
C ALA A 48 -0.11 -13.00 -4.81
N PRO A 49 -0.53 -13.61 -3.67
CA PRO A 49 -1.51 -14.69 -3.70
C PRO A 49 -2.82 -14.22 -4.35
N LYS A 50 -3.55 -15.10 -5.04
CA LYS A 50 -4.82 -14.74 -5.70
C LYS A 50 -5.80 -14.03 -4.75
N ALA A 51 -5.93 -14.53 -3.52
CA ALA A 51 -6.79 -13.91 -2.51
C ALA A 51 -6.43 -12.44 -2.20
N LEU A 52 -5.15 -12.08 -2.30
CA LEU A 52 -4.70 -10.70 -2.13
C LEU A 52 -5.13 -9.83 -3.31
N VAL A 53 -4.92 -10.32 -4.53
CA VAL A 53 -5.34 -9.62 -5.76
C VAL A 53 -6.86 -9.38 -5.76
N ASP A 54 -7.64 -10.42 -5.45
CA ASP A 54 -9.10 -10.34 -5.37
C ASP A 54 -9.56 -9.29 -4.33
N LYS A 55 -8.84 -9.17 -3.21
CA LYS A 55 -9.15 -8.17 -2.19
C LYS A 55 -8.81 -6.74 -2.65
N ILE A 56 -7.68 -6.56 -3.32
CA ILE A 56 -7.29 -5.27 -3.91
C ILE A 56 -8.34 -4.85 -4.96
N GLU A 57 -8.78 -5.77 -5.81
CA GLU A 57 -9.84 -5.53 -6.79
C GLU A 57 -11.12 -5.03 -6.13
N GLN A 58 -11.56 -5.72 -5.08
CA GLN A 58 -12.75 -5.33 -4.33
C GLN A 58 -12.61 -3.93 -3.74
N ILE A 59 -11.45 -3.60 -3.15
CA ILE A 59 -11.23 -2.27 -2.57
C ILE A 59 -11.21 -1.21 -3.67
N VAL A 60 -10.44 -1.39 -4.75
CA VAL A 60 -10.37 -0.43 -5.86
C VAL A 60 -11.75 -0.15 -6.45
N ARG A 61 -12.61 -1.18 -6.56
CA ARG A 61 -13.99 -1.02 -7.03
C ARG A 61 -14.87 -0.18 -6.09
N LEU A 62 -14.71 -0.33 -4.78
CA LEU A 62 -15.61 0.28 -3.79
C LEU A 62 -15.10 1.61 -3.21
N ILE A 63 -13.80 1.84 -3.21
CA ILE A 63 -13.16 2.97 -2.51
C ILE A 63 -13.57 4.34 -3.10
N ARG A 64 -14.06 4.36 -4.34
CA ARG A 64 -14.60 5.57 -4.99
C ARG A 64 -15.78 6.16 -4.20
N SER A 65 -16.68 5.34 -3.64
CA SER A 65 -17.85 5.84 -2.89
C SER A 65 -17.48 6.50 -1.56
N LYS A 66 -16.24 6.28 -1.09
CA LYS A 66 -15.63 6.93 0.08
C LYS A 66 -14.95 8.26 -0.29
N GLY A 67 -15.01 8.68 -1.56
CA GLY A 67 -14.38 9.90 -2.04
C GLY A 67 -12.86 9.77 -2.16
N VAL A 68 -12.36 8.57 -2.45
CA VAL A 68 -10.91 8.31 -2.60
C VAL A 68 -10.61 7.89 -4.04
N GLY A 69 -9.62 8.53 -4.65
CA GLY A 69 -9.07 8.14 -5.94
C GLY A 69 -7.83 7.25 -5.77
N VAL A 70 -7.73 6.18 -6.56
CA VAL A 70 -6.57 5.29 -6.60
C VAL A 70 -5.96 5.32 -7.99
N TYR A 71 -4.64 5.55 -8.05
CA TYR A 71 -3.86 5.61 -9.29
C TYR A 71 -2.70 4.64 -9.18
N PHE A 72 -2.61 3.70 -10.12
CA PHE A 72 -1.46 2.82 -10.26
C PHE A 72 -0.53 3.39 -11.31
N VAL A 73 0.74 3.56 -10.93
CA VAL A 73 1.80 4.03 -11.82
C VAL A 73 2.82 2.90 -11.93
N SER A 74 3.04 2.43 -13.16
CA SER A 74 4.00 1.34 -13.43
C SER A 74 4.72 1.58 -14.75
N GLN A 75 5.90 0.98 -14.87
CA GLN A 75 6.71 1.03 -16.08
C GLN A 75 6.11 0.15 -17.19
N SER A 76 5.50 -0.98 -16.81
CA SER A 76 4.84 -1.89 -17.73
C SER A 76 3.37 -2.06 -17.36
N PRO A 77 2.44 -2.03 -18.33
CA PRO A 77 1.03 -2.30 -18.07
C PRO A 77 0.79 -3.76 -17.64
N LEU A 78 1.69 -4.70 -17.97
CA LEU A 78 1.60 -6.10 -17.54
C LEU A 78 1.78 -6.29 -16.04
N ASP A 79 2.27 -5.27 -15.35
CA ASP A 79 2.54 -5.31 -13.92
C ASP A 79 1.26 -5.26 -13.08
N VAL A 80 0.16 -4.80 -13.69
CA VAL A 80 -1.15 -4.71 -13.05
C VAL A 80 -2.06 -5.81 -13.62
N PRO A 81 -2.69 -6.65 -12.78
CA PRO A 81 -3.59 -7.69 -13.24
C PRO A 81 -4.74 -7.15 -14.09
N GLU A 82 -5.15 -7.91 -15.11
CA GLU A 82 -6.21 -7.50 -16.07
C GLU A 82 -7.53 -7.17 -15.37
N ASP A 83 -7.92 -7.96 -14.36
CA ASP A 83 -9.12 -7.72 -13.55
C ASP A 83 -9.09 -6.34 -12.88
N ILE A 84 -7.91 -5.87 -12.44
CA ILE A 84 -7.72 -4.54 -11.84
C ILE A 84 -7.70 -3.48 -12.94
N LEU A 85 -6.93 -3.69 -14.01
CA LEU A 85 -6.86 -2.76 -15.16
C LEU A 85 -8.23 -2.49 -15.77
N GLY A 86 -9.11 -3.48 -15.78
CA GLY A 86 -10.50 -3.36 -16.23
C GLY A 86 -11.36 -2.45 -15.35
N GLN A 87 -11.02 -2.31 -14.06
CA GLN A 87 -11.72 -1.38 -13.15
C GLN A 87 -11.20 0.06 -13.26
N LEU A 88 -10.04 0.29 -13.88
CA LEU A 88 -9.44 1.61 -13.99
C LEU A 88 -10.02 2.36 -15.20
N GLY A 89 -10.91 3.30 -14.94
CA GLY A 89 -11.53 4.07 -16.02
C GLY A 89 -10.68 5.22 -16.58
N LEU A 90 -9.78 5.80 -15.79
CA LEU A 90 -8.80 6.80 -16.26
C LEU A 90 -7.50 6.10 -16.67
N LYS A 91 -7.00 6.41 -17.87
CA LYS A 91 -5.77 5.83 -18.41
C LYS A 91 -4.89 6.89 -19.05
N ILE A 92 -3.60 6.84 -18.71
CA ILE A 92 -2.54 7.65 -19.32
C ILE A 92 -1.43 6.69 -19.70
N GLN A 93 -1.27 6.44 -21.00
CA GLN A 93 -0.30 5.50 -21.53
C GLN A 93 0.74 6.23 -22.37
N HIS A 94 1.98 6.19 -21.92
CA HIS A 94 3.11 6.65 -22.70
C HIS A 94 3.55 5.57 -23.72
N ALA A 95 4.52 5.91 -24.56
CA ALA A 95 5.03 5.03 -25.60
C ALA A 95 5.36 3.63 -25.09
N LEU A 96 4.84 2.60 -25.77
CA LEU A 96 5.26 1.21 -25.58
C LEU A 96 6.12 0.80 -26.76
N ARG A 97 7.30 0.23 -26.46
CA ARG A 97 8.20 -0.27 -27.49
C ARG A 97 7.96 -1.76 -27.67
N ALA A 98 7.56 -2.16 -28.88
CA ALA A 98 7.36 -3.57 -29.21
C ALA A 98 8.51 -4.10 -30.07
N PHE A 99 9.40 -4.92 -29.47
CA PHE A 99 10.51 -5.56 -30.19
C PHE A 99 10.32 -7.07 -30.32
N THR A 100 9.53 -7.67 -29.42
CA THR A 100 9.26 -9.10 -29.39
C THR A 100 7.78 -9.39 -29.68
N PRO A 101 7.43 -10.62 -30.09
CA PRO A 101 6.03 -11.03 -30.22
C PRO A 101 5.21 -10.85 -28.93
N LYS A 102 5.85 -11.00 -27.76
CA LYS A 102 5.22 -10.77 -26.46
C LYS A 102 4.88 -9.29 -26.27
N ASP A 103 5.77 -8.39 -26.68
CA ASP A 103 5.52 -6.95 -26.57
C ASP A 103 4.41 -6.52 -27.54
N GLN A 104 4.34 -7.09 -28.74
CA GLN A 104 3.26 -6.84 -29.69
C GLN A 104 1.90 -7.26 -29.12
N ALA A 105 1.83 -8.45 -28.50
CA ALA A 105 0.61 -8.90 -27.82
C ALA A 105 0.22 -7.95 -26.67
N THR A 106 1.21 -7.42 -25.95
CA THR A 106 1.01 -6.45 -24.87
C THR A 106 0.45 -5.13 -25.39
N VAL A 107 1.05 -4.60 -26.46
CA VAL A 107 0.58 -3.39 -27.15
C VAL A 107 -0.87 -3.54 -27.58
N LYS A 108 -1.20 -4.66 -28.22
CA LYS A 108 -2.56 -4.96 -28.66
C LYS A 108 -3.55 -5.05 -27.50
N SER A 109 -3.18 -5.74 -26.42
CA SER A 109 -4.00 -5.83 -25.20
C SER A 109 -4.28 -4.45 -24.63
N VAL A 110 -3.23 -3.64 -24.41
CA VAL A 110 -3.36 -2.28 -23.84
C VAL A 110 -4.21 -1.37 -24.73
N ALA A 111 -3.94 -1.37 -26.04
CA ALA A 111 -4.70 -0.60 -27.01
C ALA A 111 -6.19 -0.97 -27.00
N GLY A 112 -6.50 -2.26 -26.87
CA GLY A 112 -7.88 -2.76 -26.76
C GLY A 112 -8.60 -2.34 -25.47
N THR A 113 -7.88 -1.91 -24.44
CA THR A 113 -8.50 -1.45 -23.19
C THR A 113 -8.94 0.01 -23.23
N PHE A 114 -8.60 0.76 -24.27
CA PHE A 114 -9.04 2.14 -24.46
C PHE A 114 -10.42 2.21 -25.11
N ARG A 115 -11.20 3.24 -24.77
CA ARG A 115 -12.42 3.54 -25.50
C ARG A 115 -12.05 3.99 -26.92
N ASN A 116 -12.64 3.32 -27.91
CA ASN A 116 -12.36 3.54 -29.32
C ASN A 116 -12.56 5.00 -29.75
N ASN A 117 -11.64 5.52 -30.56
CA ASN A 117 -11.74 6.80 -31.25
C ASN A 117 -11.57 6.55 -32.76
N PRO A 118 -12.59 6.78 -33.60
CA PRO A 118 -12.51 6.52 -35.04
C PRO A 118 -11.40 7.28 -35.78
N LYS A 119 -10.84 8.32 -35.17
CA LYS A 119 -9.77 9.14 -35.75
C LYS A 119 -8.36 8.62 -35.41
N ILE A 120 -8.25 7.68 -34.48
CA ILE A 120 -6.98 7.21 -33.94
C ILE A 120 -6.96 5.68 -33.97
N ASP A 121 -6.01 5.12 -34.72
CA ASP A 121 -5.63 3.73 -34.53
C ASP A 121 -4.77 3.62 -33.27
N THR A 122 -5.39 3.20 -32.15
CA THR A 122 -4.72 3.11 -30.85
C THR A 122 -3.51 2.17 -30.86
N GLU A 123 -3.58 1.05 -31.59
CA GLU A 123 -2.51 0.03 -31.61
C GLU A 123 -1.28 0.53 -32.37
N THR A 124 -1.49 1.29 -33.45
CA THR A 124 -0.42 1.97 -34.18
C THR A 124 0.09 3.18 -33.38
N ALA A 125 -0.81 4.03 -32.89
CA ALA A 125 -0.46 5.29 -32.23
C ALA A 125 0.40 5.10 -30.98
N ILE A 126 0.11 4.08 -30.15
CA ILE A 126 0.86 3.80 -28.91
C ILE A 126 2.35 3.50 -29.15
N GLN A 127 2.69 2.95 -30.33
CA GLN A 127 4.07 2.63 -30.72
C GLN A 127 4.79 3.85 -31.31
N GLU A 128 4.04 4.78 -31.92
CA GLU A 128 4.57 5.99 -32.56
C GLU A 128 4.68 7.21 -31.63
N LEU A 129 4.21 7.08 -30.38
CA LEU A 129 4.31 8.14 -29.38
C LEU A 129 5.77 8.56 -29.16
N LYS A 130 6.00 9.87 -29.14
CA LYS A 130 7.30 10.47 -28.83
C LYS A 130 7.41 10.84 -27.35
N THR A 131 8.61 11.19 -26.90
CA THR A 131 8.81 11.74 -25.57
C THR A 131 7.93 12.97 -25.35
N GLY A 132 7.19 12.98 -24.24
CA GLY A 132 6.23 14.04 -23.94
C GLY A 132 4.86 13.83 -24.57
N GLU A 133 4.61 12.74 -25.30
CA GLU A 133 3.29 12.36 -25.79
C GLU A 133 2.72 11.17 -25.01
N ALA A 134 1.40 11.14 -24.90
CA ALA A 134 0.66 10.02 -24.31
C ALA A 134 -0.68 9.81 -24.99
N LEU A 135 -1.19 8.58 -24.94
CA LEU A 135 -2.59 8.27 -25.17
C LEU A 135 -3.34 8.43 -23.85
N VAL A 136 -4.40 9.24 -23.86
CA VAL A 136 -5.15 9.58 -22.65
C VAL A 136 -6.63 9.35 -22.85
N SER A 137 -7.23 8.71 -21.85
CA SER A 137 -8.66 8.56 -21.67
C SER A 137 -9.00 8.97 -20.25
N LEU A 138 -9.82 10.01 -20.13
CA LEU A 138 -10.27 10.56 -18.85
C LEU A 138 -11.64 9.99 -18.49
N LEU A 139 -12.20 10.43 -17.37
CA LEU A 139 -13.56 10.08 -16.97
C LEU A 139 -14.53 11.20 -17.31
N ASN A 140 -15.65 10.86 -17.91
CA ASN A 140 -16.83 11.71 -18.00
C ASN A 140 -17.50 11.86 -16.61
N PRO A 141 -18.42 12.83 -16.43
CA PRO A 141 -19.15 13.00 -15.18
C PRO A 141 -19.96 11.76 -14.75
N ASP A 142 -20.41 10.94 -15.70
CA ASP A 142 -21.10 9.67 -15.45
C ASP A 142 -20.13 8.52 -15.07
N GLY A 143 -18.83 8.80 -15.00
CA GLY A 143 -17.78 7.82 -14.73
C GLY A 143 -17.38 6.96 -15.94
N SER A 144 -17.96 7.19 -17.12
CA SER A 144 -17.55 6.48 -18.34
C SER A 144 -16.22 7.03 -18.89
N PRO A 145 -15.33 6.19 -19.42
CA PRO A 145 -14.10 6.69 -20.04
C PRO A 145 -14.39 7.55 -21.27
N THR A 146 -13.63 8.61 -21.51
CA THR A 146 -13.66 9.39 -22.76
C THR A 146 -13.03 8.57 -23.89
N PRO A 147 -13.39 8.80 -25.17
CA PRO A 147 -12.60 8.28 -26.29
C PRO A 147 -11.12 8.62 -26.10
N VAL A 148 -10.24 7.71 -26.49
CA VAL A 148 -8.79 7.92 -26.38
C VAL A 148 -8.34 9.08 -27.27
N GLU A 149 -7.46 9.92 -26.75
CA GLU A 149 -6.86 11.04 -27.47
C GLU A 149 -5.33 10.97 -27.36
N ARG A 150 -4.64 11.38 -28.43
CA ARG A 150 -3.17 11.58 -28.40
C ARG A 150 -2.89 13.00 -27.94
N ILE A 151 -2.20 13.14 -26.82
CA ILE A 151 -1.96 14.45 -26.20
C ILE A 151 -0.47 14.68 -25.91
N LEU A 152 -0.09 15.95 -25.85
CA LEU A 152 1.20 16.40 -25.32
C LEU A 152 1.08 16.64 -23.81
N ILE A 153 2.02 16.07 -23.05
CA ILE A 153 2.13 16.20 -21.61
C ILE A 153 2.95 17.44 -21.30
N ARG A 154 2.35 18.38 -20.56
CA ARG A 154 3.07 19.55 -20.05
C ARG A 154 4.17 19.08 -19.09
N PRO A 155 5.43 19.51 -19.26
CA PRO A 155 6.49 19.15 -18.33
C PRO A 155 6.20 19.73 -16.93
N PRO A 156 6.62 19.03 -15.86
CA PRO A 156 6.45 19.54 -14.51
C PRO A 156 7.26 20.82 -14.30
N GLU A 157 6.66 21.80 -13.62
CA GLU A 157 7.39 22.94 -13.11
C GLU A 157 8.18 22.49 -11.88
N SER A 158 9.49 22.35 -12.02
CA SER A 158 10.36 21.87 -10.95
C SER A 158 11.42 22.89 -10.59
N GLN A 159 11.74 22.96 -9.30
CA GLN A 159 12.88 23.68 -8.78
C GLN A 159 13.95 22.66 -8.40
N LEU A 160 15.19 22.89 -8.84
CA LEU A 160 16.35 22.15 -8.34
C LEU A 160 16.72 22.69 -6.95
N GLY A 161 16.66 21.82 -5.94
CA GLY A 161 16.98 22.14 -4.55
C GLY A 161 15.76 22.46 -3.69
N PRO A 162 15.94 22.54 -2.35
CA PRO A 162 14.85 22.83 -1.43
C PRO A 162 14.31 24.25 -1.65
N ILE A 163 13.01 24.44 -1.38
CA ILE A 163 12.41 25.77 -1.31
C ILE A 163 12.99 26.56 -0.14
N MET A 164 13.11 27.88 -0.31
CA MET A 164 13.58 28.75 0.76
C MET A 164 12.56 28.82 1.91
N PRO A 165 12.99 29.06 3.16
CA PRO A 165 12.08 29.18 4.29
C PRO A 165 10.97 30.21 4.08
N GLU A 166 11.27 31.37 3.46
CA GLU A 166 10.27 32.38 3.14
C GLU A 166 9.23 31.91 2.12
N GLN A 167 9.66 31.17 1.08
CA GLN A 167 8.76 30.60 0.08
C GLN A 167 7.83 29.57 0.73
N ARG A 168 8.39 28.73 1.61
CA ARG A 168 7.61 27.75 2.36
C ARG A 168 6.56 28.42 3.25
N ALA A 169 6.94 29.47 3.96
CA ALA A 169 6.02 30.21 4.82
C ALA A 169 4.87 30.83 4.02
N ASP A 170 5.15 31.43 2.87
CA ASP A 170 4.14 31.99 1.97
C ASP A 170 3.19 30.91 1.43
N PHE A 171 3.70 29.75 1.00
CA PHE A 171 2.86 28.63 0.54
C PHE A 171 1.95 28.10 1.64
N LEU A 172 2.47 27.93 2.87
CA LEU A 172 1.66 27.51 4.01
C LEU A 172 0.61 28.57 4.37
N GLN A 173 0.94 29.84 4.28
CA GLN A 173 0.02 30.94 4.58
C GLN A 173 -1.14 31.04 3.59
N ARG A 174 -0.89 30.76 2.30
CA ARG A 174 -1.90 30.78 1.23
C ARG A 174 -2.67 29.46 1.10
N SER A 175 -2.23 28.41 1.79
CA SER A 175 -2.84 27.09 1.68
C SER A 175 -4.30 27.10 2.15
N PRO A 176 -5.24 26.51 1.37
CA PRO A 176 -6.61 26.26 1.82
C PRO A 176 -6.70 25.38 3.07
N LEU A 177 -5.61 24.68 3.42
CA LEU A 177 -5.51 23.79 4.57
C LEU A 177 -4.80 24.41 5.78
N LYS A 178 -4.49 25.71 5.73
CA LYS A 178 -3.87 26.43 6.85
C LYS A 178 -4.67 26.24 8.14
N GLY A 179 -3.97 25.98 9.25
CA GLY A 179 -4.56 25.75 10.56
C GLY A 179 -5.06 24.33 10.78
N ARG A 180 -5.26 23.51 9.74
CA ARG A 180 -5.76 22.14 9.87
C ARG A 180 -4.65 21.13 10.20
N TYR A 181 -3.47 21.31 9.62
CA TYR A 181 -2.34 20.38 9.74
C TYR A 181 -1.06 21.04 10.29
N ASP A 182 -1.20 22.22 10.91
CA ASP A 182 -0.07 23.02 11.35
C ASP A 182 0.62 22.44 12.61
N GLN A 183 -0.12 21.66 13.40
CA GLN A 183 0.41 20.98 14.57
C GLN A 183 1.01 19.63 14.19
N ALA A 184 2.33 19.52 14.32
CA ALA A 184 3.02 18.24 14.20
C ALA A 184 2.60 17.32 15.36
N ILE A 185 2.10 16.13 15.02
CA ILE A 185 1.80 15.08 15.98
C ILE A 185 2.93 14.06 15.92
N ASP A 186 3.73 14.00 16.97
CA ASP A 186 4.72 12.94 17.14
C ASP A 186 4.04 11.73 17.79
N ARG A 187 3.88 10.64 17.03
CA ARG A 187 3.21 9.43 17.51
C ARG A 187 4.26 8.45 17.99
N GLU A 188 3.99 7.80 19.13
CA GLU A 188 4.83 6.72 19.63
C GLU A 188 4.97 5.61 18.58
N SER A 189 6.21 5.42 18.12
CA SER A 189 6.56 4.51 17.04
C SER A 189 6.46 3.04 17.45
N ALA A 190 6.26 2.16 16.47
CA ALA A 190 6.31 0.72 16.72
C ALA A 190 7.66 0.29 17.30
N TYR A 191 8.75 0.94 16.89
CA TYR A 191 10.08 0.70 17.43
C TYR A 191 10.15 1.02 18.93
N GLU A 192 9.65 2.18 19.35
CA GLU A 192 9.63 2.58 20.76
C GLU A 192 8.79 1.62 21.60
N LYS A 193 7.60 1.24 21.12
CA LYS A 193 6.75 0.24 21.80
C LYS A 193 7.42 -1.13 21.92
N LEU A 194 8.13 -1.57 20.87
CA LEU A 194 8.84 -2.84 20.89
C LEU A 194 10.06 -2.79 21.81
N LYS A 195 10.79 -1.67 21.82
CA LYS A 195 11.92 -1.43 22.73
C LYS A 195 11.46 -1.42 24.18
N GLN A 196 10.41 -0.68 24.51
CA GLN A 196 9.81 -0.69 25.85
C GLN A 196 9.37 -2.10 26.25
N LYS A 197 8.74 -2.88 25.35
CA LYS A 197 8.39 -4.28 25.64
C LYS A 197 9.61 -5.15 25.89
N ALA A 198 10.69 -4.97 25.12
CA ALA A 198 11.92 -5.73 25.30
C ALA A 198 12.61 -5.38 26.64
N GLU A 199 12.62 -4.10 27.01
CA GLU A 199 13.14 -3.61 28.29
C GLU A 199 12.29 -4.13 29.47
N LEU A 200 10.96 -4.05 29.38
CA LEU A 200 10.04 -4.65 30.35
C LEU A 200 10.27 -6.16 30.52
N ASN A 201 10.48 -6.89 29.42
CA ASN A 201 10.77 -8.33 29.49
C ASN A 201 12.15 -8.62 30.08
N ALA A 202 13.17 -7.82 29.76
CA ALA A 202 14.51 -7.95 30.33
C ALA A 202 14.51 -7.65 31.84
N ASP A 203 13.73 -6.65 32.27
CA ASP A 203 13.55 -6.32 33.68
C ASP A 203 12.85 -7.46 34.42
N LEU A 204 11.76 -8.00 33.87
CA LEU A 204 11.06 -9.17 34.44
C LEU A 204 11.96 -10.41 34.53
N GLU A 205 12.83 -10.64 33.53
CA GLU A 205 13.85 -11.71 33.58
C GLU A 205 14.94 -11.44 34.62
N SER A 206 15.26 -10.17 34.90
CA SER A 206 16.21 -9.77 35.94
C SER A 206 15.63 -9.99 37.35
N TYR A 207 14.34 -9.73 37.55
CA TYR A 207 13.62 -10.00 38.81
C TYR A 207 13.32 -11.50 39.01
N ALA A 208 13.28 -12.29 37.93
CA ALA A 208 13.08 -13.74 37.97
C ALA A 208 14.36 -14.56 38.16
N LYS A 209 15.54 -13.93 38.33
CA LYS A 209 16.75 -14.60 38.83
C LYS A 209 16.82 -14.45 40.36
N PRO A 210 16.45 -15.46 41.17
CA PRO A 210 16.86 -15.47 42.55
C PRO A 210 18.38 -15.68 42.63
N ALA A 211 18.98 -15.05 43.61
CA ALA A 211 20.39 -15.15 43.98
C ALA A 211 20.87 -16.60 44.09
N ALA A 212 21.34 -17.19 43.00
CA ALA A 212 22.10 -18.44 43.01
C ALA A 212 23.58 -18.13 43.33
N LYS A 213 23.81 -17.54 44.51
CA LYS A 213 25.11 -17.56 45.18
C LYS A 213 24.84 -17.77 46.66
N THR A 214 24.95 -19.04 47.07
CA THR A 214 25.27 -19.61 48.39
C THR A 214 24.31 -20.76 48.72
N ALA A 215 24.64 -21.98 48.26
CA ALA A 215 24.29 -23.24 48.92
C ALA A 215 24.96 -24.39 48.14
N GLU A 216 26.19 -24.68 48.52
CA GLU A 216 26.79 -25.98 48.26
C GLU A 216 26.15 -26.99 49.23
N ARG A 217 25.81 -28.18 48.69
CA ARG A 217 25.50 -29.47 49.35
C ARG A 217 24.03 -29.88 49.63
N GLN A 218 23.75 -31.08 49.08
CA GLN A 218 22.81 -32.14 49.47
C GLN A 218 21.36 -32.13 48.95
N GLY A 219 21.06 -33.16 48.14
CA GLY A 219 19.76 -33.84 48.06
C GLY A 219 18.84 -33.41 46.91
N GLN A 220 18.84 -34.16 45.80
CA GLN A 220 17.81 -34.03 44.75
C GLN A 220 16.45 -34.48 45.30
N SER A 221 15.51 -33.55 45.46
CA SER A 221 14.10 -33.82 45.76
C SER A 221 13.24 -33.71 44.49
N VAL A 222 12.29 -34.63 44.35
CA VAL A 222 11.32 -34.77 43.25
C VAL A 222 10.49 -33.49 43.01
N THR A 223 10.43 -32.59 43.99
CA THR A 223 9.79 -31.28 43.89
C THR A 223 10.45 -30.32 42.89
N ASP A 224 11.77 -30.39 42.70
CA ASP A 224 12.48 -29.52 41.73
C ASP A 224 12.15 -29.88 40.27
N ALA A 225 11.86 -31.14 39.99
CA ALA A 225 11.47 -31.59 38.66
C ALA A 225 10.06 -31.10 38.26
N LEU A 226 9.16 -30.99 39.24
CA LEU A 226 7.79 -30.51 39.03
C LEU A 226 7.72 -29.00 38.82
N ILE A 227 8.52 -28.22 39.54
CA ILE A 227 8.62 -26.78 39.35
C ILE A 227 9.19 -26.46 37.96
N LYS A 228 10.21 -27.22 37.52
CA LYS A 228 10.83 -27.05 36.20
C LYS A 228 9.90 -27.43 35.03
N SER A 229 8.96 -28.35 35.23
CA SER A 229 7.97 -28.72 34.21
C SER A 229 6.82 -27.69 34.12
N ALA A 230 6.38 -27.14 35.26
CA ALA A 230 5.37 -26.08 35.31
C ALA A 230 5.85 -24.77 34.64
N ALA A 231 7.12 -24.40 34.82
CA ALA A 231 7.69 -23.23 34.16
C ALA A 231 7.75 -23.40 32.61
N ARG A 232 8.01 -24.62 32.11
CA ARG A 232 8.03 -24.90 30.67
C ARG A 232 6.63 -24.95 30.04
N SER A 233 5.61 -25.37 30.79
CA SER A 233 4.23 -25.39 30.29
C SER A 233 3.61 -23.99 30.22
N ILE A 234 3.95 -23.11 31.15
CA ILE A 234 3.50 -21.71 31.15
C ILE A 234 4.13 -20.93 29.98
N GLY A 235 5.43 -21.15 29.69
CA GLY A 235 6.11 -20.49 28.56
C GLY A 235 5.57 -20.89 27.18
N THR A 236 5.10 -22.12 27.02
CA THR A 236 4.56 -22.63 25.73
C THR A 236 3.08 -22.28 25.53
N ALA A 237 2.31 -22.05 26.60
CA ALA A 237 0.92 -21.62 26.53
C ALA A 237 0.75 -20.14 26.13
N VAL A 238 1.60 -19.25 26.65
CA VAL A 238 1.56 -17.81 26.36
C VAL A 238 1.99 -17.51 24.91
N GLY A 239 2.98 -18.24 24.38
CA GLY A 239 3.44 -18.07 23.00
C GLY A 239 2.38 -18.43 21.93
N ARG A 240 1.49 -19.39 22.21
CA ARG A 240 0.42 -19.79 21.27
C ARG A 240 -0.76 -18.80 21.23
N GLN A 241 -1.01 -18.05 22.30
CA GLN A 241 -2.10 -17.05 22.32
C GLN A 241 -1.74 -15.77 21.55
N ILE A 242 -0.47 -15.35 21.58
CA ILE A 242 -0.01 -14.14 20.87
C ILE A 242 -0.07 -14.34 19.34
N VAL A 243 0.33 -15.52 18.86
CA VAL A 243 0.22 -15.87 17.43
C VAL A 243 -1.23 -15.88 16.96
N ARG A 244 -2.17 -16.33 17.81
CA ARG A 244 -3.60 -16.40 17.46
C ARG A 244 -4.30 -15.03 17.52
N GLY A 245 -3.85 -14.11 18.38
CA GLY A 245 -4.41 -12.75 18.47
C GLY A 245 -4.00 -11.83 17.31
N VAL A 246 -2.78 -11.99 16.78
CA VAL A 246 -2.28 -11.18 15.66
C VAL A 246 -2.72 -11.75 14.30
N LEU A 247 -2.86 -13.08 14.16
CA LEU A 247 -3.39 -13.70 12.92
C LEU A 247 -4.92 -13.79 12.89
N GLY A 248 -5.60 -13.83 14.03
CA GLY A 248 -7.07 -13.91 14.12
C GLY A 248 -7.78 -12.61 13.76
N SER A 249 -7.14 -11.46 13.95
CA SER A 249 -7.66 -10.15 13.52
C SER A 249 -7.49 -9.89 12.02
N LEU A 250 -6.57 -10.61 11.36
CA LEU A 250 -6.33 -10.53 9.91
C LEU A 250 -7.17 -11.52 9.08
N LEU A 251 -7.80 -12.52 9.71
CA LEU A 251 -8.60 -13.57 9.04
C LEU A 251 -10.06 -13.61 9.53
N GLY A 252 -10.60 -12.48 9.99
CA GLY A 252 -11.95 -12.34 10.54
C GLY A 252 -13.08 -12.70 9.57
N SER A 253 -13.49 -13.97 9.62
CA SER A 253 -14.86 -14.51 9.64
C SER A 253 -16.01 -13.62 9.18
N ARG A 254 -16.61 -13.99 8.04
CA ARG A 254 -18.00 -13.69 7.67
C ARG A 254 -18.96 -14.02 8.81
N ARG A 255 -19.92 -13.12 9.05
CA ARG A 255 -21.30 -13.49 9.33
C ARG A 255 -22.12 -13.17 8.09
#